data_AF-A0A9P6FQ02-F1
#
_entry.id   AF-A0A9P6FQ02-F1
#
_cell.length_a   1.000
_cell.length_b   1.000
_cell.length_c   1.000
_cell.angle_alpha   90.00
_cell.angle_beta   90.00
_cell.angle_gamma   90.00
#
_symmetry.space_group_name_H-M   'P 1'
#
loop_
_entity.id
_entity.type
_entity.pdbx_description
1 polymer ?
#
loop_
_entity_poly.entity_id
_entity_poly.type
_entity_poly.pdbx_seq_one_letter_code
_entity_poly.pdbx_strand_id
1 'polypeptide(L)'
;MSSEEIPKIPSIELSQQRFLLTNGPKETHAQAQEEILKKIKEDNMAPFYELICEEQGWTVDTALLEEMKKANEESLKKLDERLKDAEENLGETEISDALLARAEHFAKIGDKEKSLTAYRVAFDKTVALGSRLDILFSNIRSGFFYRDNDLVSRNIEKART
;
A
#
# COMPACT_ATOMS: atom_id res chain seq x y z
N MET A 1 -24.27 -2.18 -13.19
CA MET A 1 -23.26 -2.77 -12.28
C MET A 1 -22.00 -1.98 -12.53
N SER A 2 -21.70 -1.00 -11.66
CA SER A 2 -20.41 -0.33 -11.67
C SER A 2 -19.35 -1.42 -11.54
N SER A 3 -18.51 -1.54 -12.56
CA SER A 3 -17.29 -2.34 -12.48
C SER A 3 -16.40 -1.69 -11.42
N GLU A 4 -16.60 -2.05 -10.15
CA GLU A 4 -15.66 -1.75 -9.09
C GLU A 4 -14.38 -2.53 -9.42
N GLU A 5 -13.49 -1.88 -10.18
CA GLU A 5 -12.14 -2.39 -10.35
C GLU A 5 -11.49 -2.41 -8.97
N ILE A 6 -11.21 -3.62 -8.47
CA ILE A 6 -10.50 -3.80 -7.21
C ILE A 6 -9.18 -3.02 -7.32
N PRO A 7 -8.92 -2.03 -6.45
CA PRO A 7 -7.71 -1.24 -6.51
C PRO A 7 -6.49 -2.17 -6.43
N LYS A 8 -5.60 -2.11 -7.42
CA LYS A 8 -4.37 -2.93 -7.49
C LYS A 8 -3.29 -2.37 -6.57
N ILE A 9 -3.57 -2.38 -5.27
CA ILE A 9 -2.73 -1.83 -4.22
C ILE A 9 -2.30 -2.98 -3.28
N PRO A 10 -1.00 -3.13 -2.97
CA PRO A 10 0.15 -2.51 -3.64
C PRO A 10 0.29 -2.98 -5.10
N SER A 11 0.98 -2.19 -5.94
CA SER A 11 1.16 -2.49 -7.36
C SER A 11 2.11 -3.68 -7.56
N ILE A 12 1.59 -4.78 -8.12
CA ILE A 12 2.41 -5.96 -8.44
C ILE A 12 3.43 -5.64 -9.56
N GLU A 13 3.09 -4.75 -10.49
CA GLU A 13 3.98 -4.30 -11.56
C GLU A 13 5.28 -3.72 -10.97
N LEU A 14 5.17 -2.89 -9.93
CA LEU A 14 6.32 -2.34 -9.22
C LEU A 14 7.21 -3.43 -8.61
N SER A 15 6.61 -4.50 -8.07
CA SER A 15 7.36 -5.64 -7.55
C SER A 15 8.14 -6.38 -8.64
N GLN A 16 7.58 -6.46 -9.85
CA GLN A 16 8.26 -7.06 -11.00
C GLN A 16 9.42 -6.18 -11.47
N GLN A 17 9.20 -4.87 -11.58
CA GLN A 17 10.27 -3.93 -11.94
C GLN A 17 11.40 -3.96 -10.91
N ARG A 18 11.08 -3.99 -9.61
CA ARG A 18 12.08 -4.13 -8.53
C ARG A 18 12.89 -5.43 -8.66
N PHE A 19 12.24 -6.53 -9.03
CA PHE A 19 12.93 -7.78 -9.30
C PHE A 19 13.88 -7.68 -10.50
N LEU A 20 13.43 -7.08 -11.61
CA LEU A 20 14.26 -6.86 -12.81
C LEU A 20 15.46 -5.97 -12.52
N LEU A 21 15.28 -4.92 -11.73
CA LEU A 21 16.36 -4.04 -11.32
C LEU A 21 17.42 -4.77 -10.47
N THR A 22 16.99 -5.68 -9.59
CA THR A 22 17.89 -6.37 -8.65
C THR A 22 18.54 -7.62 -9.25
N ASN A 23 17.79 -8.43 -10.00
CA ASN A 23 18.19 -9.76 -10.45
C ASN A 23 18.10 -9.95 -11.98
N GLY A 24 17.53 -8.98 -12.70
CA GLY A 24 17.34 -9.06 -14.14
C GLY A 24 18.62 -8.76 -14.95
N PRO A 25 18.56 -8.92 -16.28
CA PRO A 25 19.64 -8.54 -17.18
C PRO A 25 20.01 -7.05 -17.04
N LYS A 26 21.30 -6.71 -17.11
CA LYS A 26 21.76 -5.31 -16.95
C LYS A 26 21.13 -4.32 -17.93
N GLU A 27 20.76 -4.81 -19.11
CA GLU A 27 20.07 -4.03 -20.16
C GLU A 27 18.66 -3.57 -19.75
N THR A 28 17.98 -4.29 -18.84
CA THR A 28 16.64 -3.90 -18.37
C THR A 28 16.67 -2.99 -17.14
N HIS A 29 17.83 -2.81 -16.50
CA HIS A 29 17.95 -2.05 -15.25
C HIS A 29 17.56 -0.58 -15.42
N ALA A 30 18.00 0.07 -16.50
CA ALA A 30 17.70 1.47 -16.76
C ALA A 30 16.19 1.71 -16.93
N GLN A 31 15.53 0.85 -17.70
CA GLN A 31 14.08 0.91 -17.92
C GLN A 31 13.31 0.63 -16.61
N ALA A 32 13.71 -0.40 -15.86
CA ALA A 32 13.08 -0.75 -14.59
C ALA A 32 13.21 0.39 -13.56
N GLN A 33 14.38 1.04 -13.49
CA GLN A 33 14.60 2.19 -12.63
C GLN A 33 13.69 3.38 -13.02
N GLU A 34 13.56 3.68 -14.31
CA GLU A 34 12.70 4.75 -14.80
C GLU A 34 11.24 4.52 -14.42
N GLU A 35 10.72 3.31 -14.66
CA GLU A 35 9.34 2.94 -14.33
C GLU A 35 9.08 2.98 -12.81
N ILE A 36 10.03 2.51 -12.00
CA ILE A 36 9.93 2.59 -10.53
C ILE A 36 9.87 4.05 -10.07
N LEU A 37 10.79 4.90 -10.53
CA LEU A 37 10.86 6.31 -10.12
C LEU A 37 9.64 7.09 -10.59
N LYS A 38 9.15 6.82 -11.80
CA LYS A 38 7.91 7.40 -12.32
C LYS A 38 6.74 7.07 -11.39
N LYS A 39 6.57 5.81 -11.03
CA LYS A 39 5.45 5.38 -10.19
C LYS A 39 5.55 5.90 -8.75
N ILE A 40 6.76 5.96 -8.20
CA ILE A 40 7.03 6.57 -6.90
C ILE A 40 6.54 8.03 -6.86
N LYS A 41 6.85 8.80 -7.91
CA LYS A 41 6.42 10.21 -8.02
C LYS A 41 4.92 10.34 -8.22
N GLU A 42 4.32 9.53 -9.09
CA GLU A 42 2.88 9.56 -9.36
C GLU A 42 2.03 9.28 -8.10
N ASP A 43 2.47 8.33 -7.26
CA ASP A 43 1.70 7.87 -6.11
C ASP A 43 2.25 8.37 -4.75
N ASN A 44 3.22 9.30 -4.75
CA ASN A 44 3.89 9.82 -3.56
C ASN A 44 4.42 8.73 -2.62
N MET A 45 5.07 7.70 -3.18
CA MET A 45 5.49 6.51 -2.44
C MET A 45 6.77 6.73 -1.62
N ALA A 46 6.79 7.75 -0.76
CA ALA A 46 7.96 8.13 0.04
C ALA A 46 8.59 6.96 0.84
N PRO A 47 7.82 6.15 1.60
CA PRO A 47 8.38 4.99 2.30
C PRO A 47 9.03 3.96 1.37
N PHE A 48 8.40 3.70 0.21
CA PHE A 48 8.97 2.79 -0.79
C PHE A 48 10.21 3.37 -1.47
N TYR A 49 10.27 4.69 -1.66
CA TYR A 49 11.44 5.38 -2.21
C TYR A 49 12.64 5.26 -1.29
N GLU A 50 12.46 5.47 0.03
CA GLU A 50 13.51 5.26 1.02
C GLU A 50 14.02 3.82 0.99
N LEU A 51 13.10 2.84 0.96
CA LEU A 51 13.45 1.41 0.87
C LEU A 51 14.26 1.07 -0.39
N ILE A 52 13.82 1.50 -1.58
CA ILE A 52 14.53 1.15 -2.82
C ILE A 52 15.87 1.86 -2.93
N CYS A 53 15.98 3.10 -2.43
CA CYS A 53 17.26 3.80 -2.38
C CYS A 53 18.26 3.07 -1.47
N GLU A 54 17.82 2.57 -0.31
CA GLU A 54 18.66 1.77 0.57
C GLU A 54 19.10 0.46 -0.11
N GLU A 55 18.17 -0.27 -0.72
CA GLU A 55 18.46 -1.56 -1.39
C GLU A 55 19.43 -1.45 -2.56
N GLN A 56 19.34 -0.38 -3.33
CA GLN A 56 20.17 -0.16 -4.52
C GLN A 56 21.40 0.72 -4.24
N GLY A 57 21.55 1.23 -3.00
CA GLY A 57 22.61 2.15 -2.62
C GLY A 57 22.53 3.51 -3.34
N TRP A 58 21.33 3.95 -3.71
CA TRP A 58 21.11 5.23 -4.39
C TRP A 58 21.12 6.40 -3.41
N THR A 59 21.57 7.55 -3.87
CA THR A 59 21.44 8.80 -3.11
C THR A 59 19.98 9.23 -3.10
N VAL A 60 19.46 9.49 -1.91
CA VAL A 60 18.09 9.98 -1.70
C VAL A 60 18.02 11.45 -2.06
N ASP A 61 17.11 11.81 -2.96
CA ASP A 61 16.75 13.20 -3.21
C ASP A 61 15.87 13.70 -2.07
N THR A 62 16.48 14.45 -1.16
CA THR A 62 15.80 15.01 0.01
C THR A 62 14.66 15.96 -0.36
N ALA A 63 14.77 16.71 -1.46
CA ALA A 63 13.72 17.65 -1.85
C ALA A 63 12.48 16.89 -2.33
N LEU A 64 12.68 15.88 -3.18
CA LEU A 64 11.61 15.01 -3.65
C LEU A 64 10.96 14.23 -2.51
N LEU A 65 11.77 13.71 -1.59
CA LEU A 65 11.28 12.95 -0.43
C LEU A 65 10.38 13.82 0.47
N GLU A 66 10.81 15.05 0.78
CA GLU A 66 10.03 15.97 1.60
C GLU A 66 8.74 16.43 0.91
N GLU A 67 8.75 16.61 -0.41
CA GLU A 67 7.54 16.89 -1.19
C GLU A 67 6.52 15.75 -1.07
N MET A 68 6.95 14.50 -1.28
CA MET A 68 6.09 13.32 -1.16
C MET A 68 5.59 13.13 0.28
N LYS A 69 6.44 13.35 1.30
CA LYS A 69 6.05 13.27 2.71
C LYS A 69 4.95 14.29 3.05
N LYS A 70 5.08 15.53 2.57
CA LYS A 70 4.05 16.57 2.76
C LYS A 70 2.73 16.20 2.09
N ALA A 71 2.76 15.73 0.84
CA ALA A 71 1.56 15.27 0.14
C ALA A 71 0.86 14.10 0.87
N ASN A 72 1.64 13.19 1.45
CA ASN A 72 1.13 12.09 2.25
C ASN A 72 0.52 12.57 3.57
N GLU A 73 1.17 13.51 4.28
CA GLU A 73 0.62 14.09 5.50
C GLU A 73 -0.71 14.81 5.25
N GLU A 74 -0.84 15.57 4.16
CA GLU A 74 -2.10 16.22 3.79
C GLU A 74 -3.21 15.21 3.46
N SER A 75 -2.86 14.14 2.75
CA SER A 75 -3.80 13.07 2.41
C SER A 75 -4.25 12.31 3.65
N LEU A 76 -3.32 11.99 4.55
CA LEU A 76 -3.60 11.33 5.83
C LEU A 76 -4.46 12.20 6.75
N LYS A 77 -4.21 13.51 6.82
CA LYS A 77 -5.05 14.44 7.60
C LYS A 77 -6.50 14.40 7.14
N LYS A 78 -6.74 14.43 5.82
CA LYS A 78 -8.10 14.33 5.25
C LYS A 78 -8.78 13.00 5.60
N LEU A 79 -8.02 11.91 5.58
CA LEU A 79 -8.52 10.58 5.96
C LEU A 79 -8.82 10.48 7.45
N ASP A 80 -7.97 11.06 8.30
CA ASP A 80 -8.16 11.10 9.75
C ASP A 80 -9.34 12.00 10.15
N GLU A 81 -9.55 13.13 9.45
CA GLU A 81 -10.74 13.98 9.59
C GLU A 81 -12.02 13.23 9.21
N ARG A 82 -12.01 12.53 8.06
CA ARG A 82 -13.13 11.69 7.63
C ARG A 82 -13.42 10.57 8.62
N LEU A 83 -12.39 9.95 9.20
CA LEU A 83 -12.55 8.92 10.21
C LEU A 83 -13.19 9.49 11.48
N LYS A 84 -12.74 10.65 11.96
CA LYS A 84 -13.34 11.31 13.13
C LYS A 84 -14.80 11.70 12.89
N ASP A 85 -15.12 12.27 11.73
CA ASP A 85 -16.49 12.59 11.38
C ASP A 85 -17.36 11.34 11.33
N ALA A 86 -16.82 10.22 10.81
CA ALA A 86 -17.53 8.95 10.81
C ALA A 86 -17.77 8.39 12.22
N GLU A 87 -16.80 8.54 13.13
CA GLU A 87 -16.91 8.10 14.53
C GLU A 87 -17.88 8.96 15.36
N GLU A 88 -17.95 10.26 15.09
CA GLU A 88 -18.79 11.21 15.84
C GLU A 88 -20.23 11.30 15.31
N ASN A 89 -20.39 11.28 13.98
CA ASN A 89 -21.64 11.65 13.31
C ASN A 89 -22.27 10.53 12.48
N LEU A 90 -21.53 9.48 12.11
CA LEU A 90 -21.99 8.42 11.21
C LEU A 90 -22.09 7.07 11.93
N GLY A 91 -22.27 5.98 11.15
CA GLY A 91 -22.45 4.63 11.66
C GLY A 91 -21.21 3.75 11.50
N GLU A 92 -21.35 2.50 11.95
CA GLU A 92 -20.27 1.50 11.89
C GLU A 92 -19.79 1.20 10.45
N THR A 93 -20.68 1.32 9.46
CA THR A 93 -20.36 1.13 8.04
C THR A 93 -19.37 2.19 7.56
N GLU A 94 -19.66 3.46 7.83
CA GLU A 94 -18.81 4.58 7.40
C GLU A 94 -17.46 4.58 8.13
N ILE A 95 -17.43 4.15 9.40
CA ILE A 95 -16.19 3.95 10.15
C ILE A 95 -15.35 2.85 9.48
N SER A 96 -15.95 1.71 9.13
CA SER A 96 -15.26 0.62 8.44
C SER A 96 -14.67 1.07 7.10
N ASP A 97 -15.42 1.85 6.31
CA ASP A 97 -14.96 2.36 5.02
C ASP A 97 -13.82 3.38 5.17
N ALA A 98 -13.91 4.26 6.16
CA ALA A 98 -12.84 5.22 6.45
C ALA A 98 -11.55 4.52 6.91
N LEU A 99 -11.67 3.49 7.75
CA LEU A 99 -10.54 2.66 8.18
C LEU A 99 -9.90 1.91 7.00
N LEU A 100 -10.71 1.37 6.10
CA LEU A 100 -10.23 0.68 4.90
C LEU A 100 -9.48 1.64 3.97
N ALA A 101 -10.06 2.81 3.67
CA ALA A 101 -9.43 3.83 2.83
C ALA A 101 -8.08 4.29 3.41
N ARG A 102 -8.00 4.41 4.74
CA ARG A 102 -6.75 4.72 5.45
C ARG A 102 -5.71 3.61 5.28
N ALA A 103 -6.11 2.35 5.43
CA ALA A 103 -5.22 1.21 5.25
C ALA A 103 -4.70 1.09 3.82
N GLU A 104 -5.57 1.32 2.84
CA GLU A 104 -5.22 1.36 1.41
C GLU A 104 -4.26 2.49 1.08
N HIS A 105 -4.41 3.66 1.70
CA HIS A 105 -3.46 4.76 1.52
C HIS A 105 -2.05 4.38 2.00
N PHE A 106 -1.93 3.77 3.20
CA PHE A 106 -0.64 3.27 3.69
C PHE A 106 -0.05 2.19 2.76
N ALA A 107 -0.89 1.29 2.24
CA ALA A 107 -0.46 0.27 1.29
C ALA A 107 0.04 0.89 -0.03
N LYS A 108 -0.65 1.96 -0.49
CA LYS A 108 -0.33 2.68 -1.72
C LYS A 108 1.01 3.40 -1.65
N ILE A 109 1.32 4.07 -0.55
CA ILE A 109 2.60 4.77 -0.38
C ILE A 109 3.77 3.81 -0.10
N GLY A 110 3.48 2.54 0.18
CA GLY A 110 4.48 1.53 0.50
C GLY A 110 4.96 1.53 1.96
N ASP A 111 4.11 1.96 2.90
CA ASP A 111 4.40 1.83 4.34
C ASP A 111 3.91 0.46 4.83
N LYS A 112 4.80 -0.54 4.82
CA LYS A 112 4.47 -1.93 5.17
C LYS A 112 3.84 -2.06 6.56
N GLU A 113 4.49 -1.51 7.59
CA GLU A 113 4.10 -1.77 8.98
C GLU A 113 2.81 -1.05 9.36
N LYS A 114 2.67 0.22 8.95
CA LYS A 114 1.43 0.96 9.21
C LYS A 114 0.26 0.40 8.42
N SER A 115 0.49 -0.03 7.18
CA SER A 115 -0.55 -0.66 6.37
C SER A 115 -1.07 -1.94 7.02
N LEU A 116 -0.19 -2.84 7.46
CA LEU A 116 -0.61 -4.08 8.10
C LEU A 116 -1.36 -3.85 9.41
N THR A 117 -0.96 -2.83 10.17
CA THR A 117 -1.66 -2.45 11.41
C THR A 117 -3.03 -1.88 11.11
N ALA A 118 -3.13 -0.96 10.14
CA ALA A 118 -4.40 -0.37 9.73
C ALA A 118 -5.37 -1.42 9.16
N TYR A 119 -4.90 -2.37 8.35
CA TYR A 119 -5.73 -3.46 7.84
C TYR A 119 -6.25 -4.38 8.93
N ARG A 120 -5.50 -4.61 10.01
CA ARG A 120 -6.00 -5.37 11.17
C ARG A 120 -7.15 -4.65 11.86
N VAL A 121 -6.99 -3.34 12.11
CA VAL A 121 -8.05 -2.52 12.72
C VAL A 121 -9.29 -2.48 11.84
N ALA A 122 -9.12 -2.30 10.53
CA ALA A 122 -10.23 -2.34 9.57
C ALA A 122 -10.93 -3.72 9.60
N PHE A 123 -10.16 -4.82 9.55
CA PHE A 123 -10.71 -6.17 9.55
C PHE A 123 -11.59 -6.48 10.77
N ASP A 124 -11.18 -6.03 11.96
CA ASP A 124 -11.92 -6.25 13.21
C ASP A 124 -13.24 -5.45 13.25
N LYS A 125 -13.28 -4.28 12.59
CA LYS A 125 -14.46 -3.40 12.53
C LYS A 125 -15.40 -3.71 11.37
N THR A 126 -14.90 -4.32 10.30
CA THR A 126 -15.72 -4.74 9.16
C THR A 126 -16.56 -5.95 9.53
N VAL A 127 -17.88 -5.90 9.30
CA VAL A 127 -18.81 -7.02 9.54
C VAL A 127 -19.02 -7.87 8.28
N ALA A 128 -19.05 -7.23 7.11
CA ALA A 128 -19.32 -7.91 5.84
C ALA A 128 -18.19 -8.87 5.46
N LEU A 129 -18.54 -10.13 5.19
CA LEU A 129 -17.58 -11.18 4.82
C LEU A 129 -16.81 -10.84 3.53
N GLY A 130 -17.48 -10.25 2.54
CA GLY A 130 -16.85 -9.83 1.28
C GLY A 130 -15.70 -8.84 1.53
N SER A 131 -15.98 -7.77 2.25
CA SER A 131 -14.98 -6.75 2.60
C SER A 131 -13.83 -7.31 3.46
N ARG A 132 -14.10 -8.30 4.33
CA ARG A 132 -13.03 -9.01 5.06
C ARG A 132 -12.12 -9.82 4.13
N LEU A 133 -12.70 -10.49 3.13
CA LEU A 133 -11.92 -11.20 2.11
C LEU A 133 -11.07 -10.23 1.28
N ASP A 134 -11.60 -9.06 0.94
CA ASP A 134 -10.85 -8.03 0.20
C ASP A 134 -9.63 -7.54 0.98
N ILE A 135 -9.78 -7.32 2.30
CA ILE A 135 -8.66 -6.99 3.19
C ILE A 135 -7.60 -8.11 3.20
N LEU A 136 -8.02 -9.37 3.28
CA LEU A 136 -7.10 -10.51 3.21
C LEU A 136 -6.36 -10.55 1.88
N PHE A 137 -7.04 -10.31 0.76
CA PHE A 137 -6.40 -10.23 -0.56
C PHE A 137 -5.41 -9.07 -0.67
N SER A 138 -5.69 -7.92 -0.06
CA SER A 138 -4.76 -6.78 0.01
C SER A 138 -3.52 -7.11 0.85
N ASN A 139 -3.67 -7.85 1.95
CA ASN A 139 -2.54 -8.34 2.74
C ASN A 139 -1.69 -9.37 1.98
N ILE A 140 -2.32 -10.29 1.22
CA ILE A 140 -1.61 -11.24 0.35
C ILE A 140 -0.82 -10.50 -0.74
N ARG A 141 -1.44 -9.53 -1.40
CA ARG A 141 -0.77 -8.66 -2.40
C ARG A 141 0.42 -7.92 -1.81
N SER A 142 0.27 -7.38 -0.59
CA SER A 142 1.37 -6.76 0.15
C SER A 142 2.49 -7.76 0.44
N GLY A 143 2.16 -8.99 0.81
CA GLY A 143 3.14 -10.07 0.97
C GLY A 143 3.96 -10.32 -0.28
N PHE A 144 3.32 -10.41 -1.45
CA PHE A 144 4.05 -10.53 -2.73
C PHE A 144 4.94 -9.32 -3.02
N PHE A 145 4.43 -8.11 -2.81
CA PHE A 145 5.16 -6.86 -3.06
C PHE A 145 6.46 -6.75 -2.22
N TYR A 146 6.41 -7.16 -0.95
CA TYR A 146 7.57 -7.17 -0.05
C TYR A 146 8.34 -8.50 -0.04
N ARG A 147 7.97 -9.47 -0.89
CA ARG A 147 8.56 -10.82 -0.94
C ARG A 147 8.52 -11.57 0.41
N ASP A 148 7.47 -11.34 1.18
CA ASP A 148 7.24 -11.91 2.51
C ASP A 148 6.34 -13.16 2.41
N ASN A 149 6.96 -14.32 2.23
CA ASN A 149 6.25 -15.59 2.05
C ASN A 149 5.45 -16.02 3.30
N ASP A 150 5.91 -15.62 4.50
CA ASP A 150 5.22 -15.93 5.75
C ASP A 150 3.94 -15.11 5.87
N LEU A 151 3.96 -13.85 5.44
CA LEU A 151 2.75 -13.03 5.34
C LEU A 151 1.75 -13.60 4.32
N VAL A 152 2.22 -14.07 3.16
CA VAL A 152 1.37 -14.68 2.14
C VAL A 152 0.69 -15.94 2.69
N SER A 153 1.47 -16.90 3.21
CA SER A 153 0.95 -18.18 3.69
C SER A 153 -0.10 -18.01 4.79
N ARG A 154 0.18 -17.18 5.80
CA ARG A 154 -0.74 -16.90 6.91
C ARG A 154 -2.07 -16.31 6.45
N ASN A 155 -2.06 -15.41 5.46
CA ASN A 155 -3.30 -14.79 4.97
C ASN A 155 -4.07 -15.70 4.02
N ILE A 156 -3.40 -16.59 3.26
CA ILE A 156 -4.07 -17.62 2.45
C ILE A 156 -4.80 -18.62 3.36
N GLU A 157 -4.18 -19.07 4.45
CA GLU A 157 -4.84 -19.97 5.41
C GLU A 157 -6.08 -19.33 6.03
N LYS A 158 -5.98 -18.05 6.40
CA LYS A 158 -7.13 -17.28 6.90
C LYS A 158 -8.24 -17.12 5.86
N ALA A 159 -7.91 -16.92 4.59
CA ALA A 159 -8.91 -16.76 3.53
C ALA A 159 -9.65 -18.05 3.17
N ARG A 160 -9.11 -19.21 3.55
CA ARG A 160 -9.75 -20.52 3.35
C ARG A 160 -10.78 -20.88 4.41
N THR A 161 -10.77 -20.19 5.55
CA THR A 161 -11.61 -20.49 6.71
C THR A 161 -12.82 -19.59 6.73
#